data_AF-A0A0G0XQQ6-F1
#
_entry.id   AF-A0A0G0XQQ6-F1
#
_cell.length_a   1.000
_cell.length_b   1.000
_cell.length_c   1.000
_cell.angle_alpha   90.00
_cell.angle_beta   90.00
_cell.angle_gamma   90.00
#
_symmetry.space_group_name_H-M   'P 1'
#
loop_
_entity.id
_entity.type
_entity.pdbx_description
1 polymer ?
#
loop_
_entity_poly.entity_id
_entity_poly.type
_entity_poly.pdbx_seq_one_letter_code
_entity_poly.pdbx_strand_id
1 'polypeptide(L)'
;MTNKKNLGIAGLIVLAIAAAVLIYRDTRGSKIEITSDTGDTIKNYGIEMTGDGKVEVISMDEQKLPPAPPLVRSTDFSNTLTPEIKKVVLDNLEKSIAAIKSNPKDIINWIDLGIQRKQIGDYEGARDAWEYAKAMEPSNIVPWNNLGDLYHFYLKDYKKSEENWKKTIALKPDYAQGYRGLYELYSYSMKEKASEIPEILNQGIAKSPEAIELKVMLAEYEKSLVK
;
A
#
# COMPACT_ATOMS: atom_id res chain seq x y z
N MET A 1 -35.84 11.59 -23.23
CA MET A 1 -35.95 10.79 -22.00
C MET A 1 -34.55 10.44 -21.53
N THR A 2 -33.99 11.22 -20.61
CA THR A 2 -32.60 11.05 -20.14
C THR A 2 -32.50 9.88 -19.17
N ASN A 3 -31.57 8.97 -19.44
CA ASN A 3 -31.45 7.65 -18.86
C ASN A 3 -31.03 7.72 -17.37
N LYS A 4 -32.01 7.62 -16.47
CA LYS A 4 -31.83 7.68 -14.99
C LYS A 4 -30.94 6.56 -14.41
N LYS A 5 -30.53 5.55 -15.20
CA LYS A 5 -29.71 4.43 -14.71
C LYS A 5 -28.21 4.73 -14.56
N ASN A 6 -27.65 5.69 -15.31
CA ASN A 6 -26.20 5.99 -15.26
C ASN A 6 -25.79 6.95 -14.14
N LEU A 7 -26.73 7.68 -13.53
CA LEU A 7 -26.45 8.54 -12.37
C LEU A 7 -26.12 7.74 -11.11
N GLY A 8 -26.66 6.52 -10.99
CA GLY A 8 -26.47 5.68 -9.80
C GLY A 8 -25.03 5.16 -9.65
N ILE A 9 -24.39 4.79 -10.77
CA ILE A 9 -23.04 4.20 -10.76
C ILE A 9 -21.97 5.29 -10.57
N ALA A 10 -22.14 6.45 -11.23
CA ALA A 10 -21.24 7.59 -11.06
C ALA A 10 -21.29 8.16 -9.63
N GLY A 11 -22.49 8.21 -9.03
CA GLY A 11 -22.66 8.64 -7.64
C GLY A 11 -21.97 7.70 -6.63
N LEU A 12 -22.00 6.39 -6.87
CA LEU A 12 -21.34 5.40 -6.01
C LEU A 12 -19.81 5.50 -6.07
N ILE A 13 -19.23 5.80 -7.24
CA ILE A 13 -17.78 5.98 -7.41
C ILE A 13 -17.30 7.25 -6.70
N VAL A 14 -18.04 8.36 -6.82
CA VAL A 14 -17.72 9.61 -6.13
C VAL A 14 -17.80 9.47 -4.61
N LEU A 15 -18.79 8.72 -4.11
CA LEU A 15 -18.92 8.43 -2.67
C LEU A 15 -17.80 7.53 -2.15
N ALA A 16 -17.35 6.54 -2.93
CA ALA A 16 -16.22 5.68 -2.57
C ALA A 16 -14.91 6.47 -2.49
N ILE A 17 -14.69 7.42 -3.42
CA ILE A 17 -13.52 8.31 -3.41
C ILE A 17 -13.58 9.25 -2.20
N ALA A 18 -14.74 9.83 -1.88
CA ALA A 18 -14.91 10.71 -0.73
C ALA A 18 -14.72 9.98 0.62
N ALA A 19 -15.24 8.75 0.75
CA ALA A 19 -15.07 7.94 1.95
C ALA A 19 -13.60 7.55 2.18
N ALA A 20 -12.87 7.21 1.11
CA ALA A 20 -11.43 6.93 1.19
C ALA A 20 -10.62 8.15 1.64
N VAL A 21 -10.98 9.35 1.17
CA VAL A 21 -10.34 10.62 1.57
C VAL A 21 -10.62 10.96 3.04
N LEU A 22 -11.81 10.63 3.55
CA LEU A 22 -12.17 10.91 4.95
C LEU A 22 -11.47 9.95 5.93
N ILE A 23 -11.41 8.65 5.61
CA ILE A 23 -10.67 7.66 6.40
C ILE A 23 -9.16 7.99 6.40
N TYR A 24 -8.64 8.50 5.28
CA TYR A 24 -7.24 8.92 5.16
C TYR A 24 -6.89 10.23 5.90
N ARG A 25 -7.87 11.10 6.20
CA ARG A 25 -7.63 12.33 6.98
C ARG A 25 -7.57 12.11 8.49
N ASP A 26 -8.22 11.08 9.00
CA ASP A 26 -8.31 10.80 10.45
C ASP A 26 -6.95 10.31 11.03
N THR A 27 -6.14 9.64 10.22
CA THR A 27 -4.80 9.15 10.61
C THR A 27 -3.72 10.24 10.67
N ARG A 28 -4.03 11.50 10.29
CA ARG A 28 -3.12 12.66 10.41
C ARG A 28 -3.08 13.30 11.81
N GLY A 29 -3.79 12.75 12.79
CA GLY A 29 -3.98 13.35 14.12
C GLY A 29 -2.75 13.50 15.03
N SER A 30 -1.55 13.05 14.62
CA SER A 30 -0.35 13.13 15.48
C SER A 30 0.80 13.81 14.75
N LYS A 31 0.75 15.14 14.64
CA LYS A 31 1.92 15.94 14.27
C LYS A 31 2.87 16.04 15.46
N ILE A 32 4.07 15.48 15.32
CA ILE A 32 5.22 15.93 16.11
C ILE A 32 5.94 16.96 15.23
N GLU A 33 5.91 18.22 15.62
CA GLU A 33 6.69 19.29 14.97
C GLU A 33 8.12 19.28 15.53
N ILE A 34 9.08 18.96 14.68
CA ILE A 34 10.49 19.33 14.89
C ILE A 34 10.87 20.22 13.73
N THR A 35 11.10 21.50 14.01
CA THR A 35 11.64 22.46 13.04
C THR A 35 13.16 22.38 13.08
N SER A 36 13.80 22.15 11.95
CA SER A 36 15.21 22.48 11.74
C SER A 36 15.38 23.20 10.41
N ASP A 37 15.62 24.49 10.51
CA ASP A 37 15.94 25.42 9.45
C ASP A 37 17.42 25.26 9.06
N THR A 38 17.75 24.27 8.25
CA THR A 38 19.01 24.20 7.47
C THR A 38 18.83 23.22 6.32
N GLY A 39 19.03 23.68 5.09
CA GLY A 39 19.01 22.87 3.87
C GLY A 39 20.22 21.95 3.68
N ASP A 40 20.66 21.26 4.73
CA ASP A 40 21.79 20.33 4.70
C ASP A 40 21.38 18.94 5.23
N THR A 41 22.03 17.92 4.69
CA THR A 41 21.81 16.49 4.94
C THR A 41 21.74 16.19 6.45
N ILE A 42 20.53 15.90 6.95
CA ILE A 42 20.33 15.38 8.31
C ILE A 42 20.95 13.98 8.35
N LYS A 43 22.14 13.86 8.94
CA LYS A 43 22.71 12.57 9.33
C LYS A 43 21.93 12.06 10.54
N ASN A 44 21.12 11.02 10.34
CA ASN A 44 20.42 10.35 11.44
C ASN A 44 21.40 9.46 12.20
N TYR A 45 21.65 9.81 13.46
CA TYR A 45 22.41 8.99 14.40
C TYR A 45 21.43 8.20 15.27
N GLY A 46 21.61 6.89 15.35
CA GLY A 46 20.90 6.03 16.29
C GLY A 46 21.67 5.94 17.62
N ILE A 47 20.95 5.73 18.71
CA ILE A 47 21.52 5.38 20.02
C ILE A 47 21.12 3.94 20.33
N GLU A 48 22.10 3.05 20.44
CA GLU A 48 21.90 1.69 20.91
C GLU A 48 22.52 1.55 22.32
N MET A 49 21.76 0.96 23.25
CA MET A 49 22.29 0.55 24.55
C MET A 49 22.71 -0.91 24.46
N THR A 50 24.01 -1.17 24.58
CA THR A 50 24.54 -2.52 24.63
C THR A 50 24.27 -3.13 26.01
N GLY A 51 24.18 -4.46 26.10
CA GLY A 51 23.84 -5.19 27.33
C GLY A 51 24.83 -5.02 28.50
N ASP A 52 25.95 -4.32 28.30
CA ASP A 52 26.92 -3.89 29.31
C ASP A 52 26.74 -2.41 29.76
N GLY A 53 25.66 -1.75 29.32
CA GLY A 53 25.31 -0.39 29.72
C GLY A 53 26.07 0.71 28.98
N LYS A 54 26.79 0.38 27.90
CA LYS A 54 27.43 1.38 27.04
C LYS A 54 26.44 1.88 25.99
N VAL A 55 26.58 3.17 25.66
CA VAL A 55 25.85 3.83 24.59
C VAL A 55 26.78 3.92 23.40
N GLU A 56 26.45 3.20 22.33
CA GLU A 56 27.16 3.32 21.06
C GLU A 56 26.35 4.18 20.09
N VAL A 57 27.03 5.20 19.53
CA VAL A 57 26.49 6.02 18.46
C VAL A 57 26.78 5.30 17.16
N ILE A 58 25.77 4.60 16.64
CA ILE A 58 25.86 3.92 15.36
C ILE A 58 25.53 4.91 14.23
N SER A 59 26.43 5.04 13.26
CA SER A 59 26.08 5.65 11.99
C SER A 59 25.12 4.71 11.28
N MET A 60 23.86 5.11 11.15
CA MET A 60 22.98 4.44 10.19
C MET A 60 23.56 4.77 8.81
N ASP A 61 24.23 3.79 8.19
CA ASP A 61 24.69 3.93 6.81
C ASP A 61 23.55 4.48 5.98
N GLU A 62 23.80 5.57 5.24
CA GLU A 62 22.82 6.15 4.33
C GLU A 62 22.31 5.03 3.43
N GLN A 63 21.07 4.58 3.62
CA GLN A 63 20.49 3.56 2.78
C GLN A 63 20.48 4.13 1.36
N LYS A 64 21.39 3.62 0.53
CA LYS A 64 21.56 4.11 -0.83
C LYS A 64 20.30 3.76 -1.61
N LEU A 65 19.41 4.75 -1.74
CA LEU A 65 18.17 4.57 -2.48
C LEU A 65 18.48 4.17 -3.93
N PRO A 66 17.67 3.29 -4.53
CA PRO A 66 17.76 3.05 -5.96
C PRO A 66 17.51 4.35 -6.73
N PRO A 67 17.87 4.45 -8.02
CA PRO A 67 17.45 5.58 -8.84
C PRO A 67 15.93 5.73 -8.84
N ALA A 68 15.44 6.96 -8.74
CA ALA A 68 14.02 7.24 -8.82
C ALA A 68 13.46 6.77 -10.18
N PRO A 69 12.29 6.10 -10.20
CA PRO A 69 11.72 5.62 -11.45
C PRO A 69 11.19 6.79 -12.31
N PRO A 70 11.03 6.59 -13.63
CA PRO A 70 10.49 7.63 -14.51
C PRO A 70 9.11 8.12 -14.03
N LEU A 71 8.98 9.43 -13.88
CA LEU A 71 7.72 10.09 -13.49
C LEU A 71 6.72 10.16 -14.65
N VAL A 72 7.24 10.33 -15.87
CA VAL A 72 6.44 10.37 -17.10
C VAL A 72 6.55 9.01 -17.80
N ARG A 73 5.40 8.43 -18.13
CA ARG A 73 5.28 7.14 -18.82
C ARG A 73 4.20 7.26 -19.89
N SER A 74 4.28 6.49 -20.98
CA SER A 74 3.19 6.45 -21.95
C SER A 74 2.01 5.73 -21.31
N THR A 75 0.95 6.46 -20.99
CA THR A 75 -0.27 5.89 -20.46
C THR A 75 -1.16 5.51 -21.64
N ASP A 76 -1.24 4.22 -21.95
CA ASP A 76 -2.28 3.71 -22.83
C ASP A 76 -3.58 3.69 -22.02
N PHE A 77 -4.27 4.84 -22.02
CA PHE A 77 -5.53 4.96 -21.30
C PHE A 77 -6.47 3.86 -21.78
N SER A 78 -7.20 3.24 -20.86
CA SER A 78 -8.34 2.44 -21.28
C SER A 78 -9.21 3.31 -22.20
N ASN A 79 -9.42 2.84 -23.43
CA ASN A 79 -10.22 3.50 -24.47
C ASN A 79 -11.70 3.70 -24.05
N THR A 80 -12.05 3.26 -22.84
CA THR A 80 -13.36 3.34 -22.20
C THR A 80 -13.59 4.62 -21.39
N LEU A 81 -12.57 5.47 -21.18
CA LEU A 81 -12.71 6.71 -20.42
C LEU A 81 -13.25 7.85 -21.29
N THR A 82 -14.23 8.61 -20.77
CA THR A 82 -14.69 9.84 -21.45
C THR A 82 -13.61 10.93 -21.39
N PRO A 83 -13.64 11.93 -22.28
CA PRO A 83 -12.68 13.05 -22.26
C PRO A 83 -12.60 13.76 -20.90
N GLU A 84 -13.73 13.90 -20.21
CA GLU A 84 -13.80 14.56 -18.90
C GLU A 84 -13.08 13.74 -17.82
N ILE A 85 -13.30 12.41 -17.81
CA ILE A 85 -12.64 11.52 -16.85
C ILE A 85 -11.14 11.44 -17.16
N LYS A 86 -10.78 11.35 -18.44
CA LYS A 86 -9.38 11.36 -18.87
C LYS A 86 -8.65 12.62 -18.41
N LYS A 87 -9.31 13.79 -18.49
CA LYS A 87 -8.76 15.05 -17.99
C LYS A 87 -8.54 15.02 -16.48
N VAL A 88 -9.54 14.64 -15.68
CA VAL A 88 -9.40 14.57 -14.21
C VAL A 88 -8.26 13.65 -13.79
N VAL A 89 -8.16 12.49 -14.45
CA VAL A 89 -7.08 11.53 -14.25
C VAL A 89 -5.71 12.13 -14.55
N LEU A 90 -5.58 12.80 -15.69
CA LEU A 90 -4.34 13.45 -16.11
C LEU A 90 -3.94 14.57 -15.15
N ASP A 91 -4.89 15.43 -14.77
CA ASP A 91 -4.66 16.53 -13.82
C ASP A 91 -4.17 16.00 -12.46
N ASN A 92 -4.72 14.89 -11.98
CA ASN A 92 -4.28 14.24 -10.74
C ASN A 92 -2.86 13.65 -10.86
N LEU A 93 -2.54 13.04 -12.00
CA LEU A 93 -1.20 12.50 -12.26
C LEU A 93 -0.17 13.63 -12.34
N GLU A 94 -0.47 14.72 -13.06
CA GLU A 94 0.37 15.90 -13.17
C GLU A 94 0.63 16.54 -11.81
N LYS A 95 -0.42 16.67 -10.97
CA LYS A 95 -0.29 17.18 -9.61
C LYS A 95 0.64 16.31 -8.76
N SER A 96 0.51 14.99 -8.85
CA SER A 96 1.38 14.04 -8.12
C SER A 96 2.84 14.16 -8.57
N ILE A 97 3.07 14.26 -9.89
CA ILE A 97 4.41 14.46 -10.46
C ILE A 97 5.01 15.79 -10.03
N ALA A 98 4.23 16.88 -10.02
CA ALA A 98 4.68 18.18 -9.55
C ALA A 98 5.05 18.16 -8.07
N ALA A 99 4.27 17.46 -7.24
CA ALA A 99 4.56 17.28 -5.82
C ALA A 99 5.89 16.54 -5.59
N ILE A 100 6.15 15.46 -6.33
CA ILE A 100 7.43 14.73 -6.27
C ILE A 100 8.58 15.62 -6.73
N LYS A 101 8.42 16.41 -7.80
CA LYS A 101 9.48 17.33 -8.26
C LYS A 101 9.81 18.40 -7.23
N SER A 102 8.80 18.87 -6.49
CA SER A 102 8.97 19.87 -5.42
C SER A 102 9.62 19.28 -4.17
N ASN A 103 9.21 18.07 -3.78
CA ASN A 103 9.78 17.35 -2.64
C ASN A 103 9.97 15.85 -2.96
N PRO A 104 11.13 15.47 -3.54
CA PRO A 104 11.36 14.09 -4.00
C PRO A 104 11.58 13.08 -2.87
N LYS A 105 11.83 13.58 -1.64
CA LYS A 105 12.05 12.76 -0.43
C LYS A 105 10.76 12.51 0.36
N ASP A 106 9.64 13.11 -0.04
CA ASP A 106 8.35 12.83 0.59
C ASP A 106 7.77 11.53 0.05
N ILE A 107 7.80 10.49 0.90
CA ILE A 107 7.26 9.17 0.58
C ILE A 107 5.78 9.20 0.22
N ILE A 108 4.99 10.13 0.81
CA ILE A 108 3.55 10.20 0.57
C ILE A 108 3.28 10.50 -0.90
N ASN A 109 4.07 11.36 -1.54
CA ASN A 109 3.91 11.67 -2.95
C ASN A 109 4.18 10.45 -3.86
N TRP A 110 5.11 9.57 -3.47
CA TRP A 110 5.38 8.31 -4.18
C TRP A 110 4.29 7.26 -3.97
N ILE A 111 3.73 7.18 -2.75
CA ILE A 111 2.57 6.34 -2.45
C ILE A 111 1.36 6.79 -3.28
N ASP A 112 1.08 8.09 -3.29
CA ASP A 112 -0.04 8.68 -4.03
C ASP A 112 0.13 8.48 -5.54
N LEU A 113 1.34 8.67 -6.08
CA LEU A 113 1.63 8.39 -7.48
C LEU A 113 1.31 6.93 -7.83
N GLY A 114 1.68 5.97 -6.98
CA GLY A 114 1.37 4.57 -7.21
C GLY A 114 -0.13 4.29 -7.19
N ILE A 115 -0.89 4.93 -6.30
CA ILE A 115 -2.36 4.85 -6.26
C ILE A 115 -2.97 5.37 -7.56
N GLN A 116 -2.58 6.56 -7.99
CA GLN A 116 -3.08 7.17 -9.23
C GLN A 116 -2.75 6.28 -10.45
N ARG A 117 -1.52 5.75 -10.52
CA ARG A 117 -1.11 4.85 -11.61
C ARG A 117 -1.89 3.54 -11.63
N LYS A 118 -2.15 2.93 -10.47
CA LYS A 118 -3.01 1.74 -10.36
C LYS A 118 -4.43 2.03 -10.86
N GLN A 119 -5.00 3.18 -10.51
CA GLN A 119 -6.37 3.56 -10.91
C GLN A 119 -6.54 3.69 -12.43
N ILE A 120 -5.46 4.05 -13.15
CA ILE A 120 -5.49 4.24 -14.60
C ILE A 120 -5.03 3.00 -15.37
N GLY A 121 -4.69 1.91 -14.67
CA GLY A 121 -4.20 0.68 -15.27
C GLY A 121 -2.70 0.64 -15.57
N ASP A 122 -1.94 1.67 -15.21
CA ASP A 122 -0.47 1.65 -15.27
C ASP A 122 0.10 0.87 -14.08
N TYR A 123 -0.15 -0.44 -14.07
CA TYR A 123 0.27 -1.32 -12.98
C TYR A 123 1.78 -1.40 -12.84
N GLU A 124 2.51 -1.34 -13.96
CA GLU A 124 3.97 -1.31 -13.97
C GLU A 124 4.49 -0.01 -13.32
N GLY A 125 3.94 1.14 -13.67
CA GLY A 125 4.31 2.40 -13.05
C GLY A 125 3.85 2.51 -11.58
N ALA A 126 2.74 1.87 -11.20
CA ALA A 126 2.30 1.77 -9.82
C ALA A 126 3.29 0.96 -8.98
N ARG A 127 3.71 -0.19 -9.50
CA ARG A 127 4.75 -1.02 -8.90
C ARG A 127 6.02 -0.21 -8.69
N ASP A 128 6.52 0.45 -9.74
CA ASP A 128 7.78 1.19 -9.66
C ASP A 128 7.73 2.30 -8.59
N ALA A 129 6.60 3.01 -8.48
CA ALA A 129 6.42 4.06 -7.47
C ALA A 129 6.37 3.50 -6.04
N TRP A 130 5.66 2.39 -5.82
CA TRP A 130 5.59 1.76 -4.49
C TRP A 130 6.86 1.02 -4.12
N GLU A 131 7.58 0.41 -5.06
CA GLU A 131 8.92 -0.15 -4.82
C GLU A 131 9.92 0.93 -4.40
N TYR A 132 9.84 2.12 -5.00
CA TYR A 132 10.65 3.26 -4.58
C TYR A 132 10.25 3.75 -3.18
N ALA A 133 8.95 3.92 -2.90
CA ALA A 133 8.46 4.27 -1.56
C ALA A 133 8.88 3.26 -0.48
N LYS A 134 8.82 1.97 -0.81
CA LYS A 134 9.28 0.85 0.02
C LYS A 134 10.79 0.92 0.33
N ALA A 135 11.60 1.36 -0.64
CA ALA A 135 13.03 1.57 -0.43
C ALA A 135 13.32 2.83 0.41
N MET A 136 12.48 3.87 0.29
CA MET A 136 12.58 5.11 1.08
C MET A 136 12.30 4.88 2.56
N GLU A 137 11.25 4.12 2.87
CA GLU A 137 10.87 3.81 4.26
C GLU A 137 10.46 2.33 4.38
N PRO A 138 11.42 1.42 4.59
CA PRO A 138 11.14 -0.01 4.64
C PRO A 138 10.19 -0.44 5.78
N SER A 139 10.03 0.38 6.82
CA SER A 139 9.10 0.18 7.94
C SER A 139 7.66 0.63 7.63
N ASN A 140 7.44 1.41 6.58
CA ASN A 140 6.11 1.88 6.22
C ASN A 140 5.33 0.74 5.56
N ILE A 141 4.22 0.33 6.17
CA ILE A 141 3.44 -0.82 5.70
C ILE A 141 2.63 -0.55 4.41
N VAL A 142 2.36 0.71 4.09
CA VAL A 142 1.43 1.06 3.00
C VAL A 142 1.95 0.59 1.63
N PRO A 143 3.22 0.85 1.24
CA PRO A 143 3.78 0.30 0.01
C PRO A 143 3.78 -1.22 -0.05
N TRP A 144 4.13 -1.91 1.06
CA TRP A 144 4.11 -3.38 1.12
C TRP A 144 2.70 -3.93 0.88
N ASN A 145 1.70 -3.42 1.59
CA ASN A 145 0.32 -3.86 1.41
C ASN A 145 -0.18 -3.60 -0.02
N ASN A 146 0.07 -2.41 -0.55
CA ASN A 146 -0.36 -2.04 -1.90
C ASN A 146 0.34 -2.88 -3.00
N LEU A 147 1.62 -3.21 -2.82
CA LEU A 147 2.36 -4.11 -3.72
C LEU A 147 1.80 -5.53 -3.65
N GLY A 148 1.45 -6.03 -2.46
CA GLY A 148 0.74 -7.30 -2.30
C GLY A 148 -0.51 -7.37 -3.18
N ASP A 149 -1.42 -6.41 -3.00
CA ASP A 149 -2.63 -6.30 -3.82
C ASP A 149 -2.32 -6.20 -5.33
N LEU A 150 -1.32 -5.38 -5.69
CA LEU A 150 -0.94 -5.16 -7.08
C LEU A 150 -0.46 -6.45 -7.74
N TYR A 151 0.39 -7.20 -7.05
CA TYR A 151 0.94 -8.46 -7.52
C TYR A 151 -0.11 -9.55 -7.59
N HIS A 152 -1.07 -9.62 -6.65
CA HIS A 152 -2.15 -10.60 -6.70
C HIS A 152 -3.17 -10.32 -7.81
N PHE A 153 -3.70 -9.10 -7.84
CA PHE A 153 -4.89 -8.81 -8.63
C PHE A 153 -4.58 -8.40 -10.06
N TYR A 154 -3.40 -7.81 -10.32
CA TYR A 154 -3.12 -7.17 -11.60
C TYR A 154 -1.89 -7.78 -12.31
N LEU A 155 -0.76 -7.88 -11.61
CA LEU A 155 0.49 -8.38 -12.23
C LEU A 155 0.62 -9.92 -12.21
N LYS A 156 -0.20 -10.59 -11.40
CA LYS A 156 -0.26 -12.08 -11.27
C LYS A 156 1.07 -12.72 -10.88
N ASP A 157 1.92 -12.00 -10.14
CA ASP A 157 3.13 -12.53 -9.50
C ASP A 157 2.81 -12.93 -8.06
N TYR A 158 2.23 -14.11 -7.90
CA TYR A 158 1.73 -14.59 -6.61
C TYR A 158 2.84 -14.76 -5.55
N LYS A 159 4.08 -15.04 -5.96
CA LYS A 159 5.21 -15.13 -5.04
C LYS A 159 5.54 -13.77 -4.43
N LYS A 160 5.68 -12.73 -5.26
CA LYS A 160 5.89 -11.37 -4.75
C LYS A 160 4.71 -10.87 -3.94
N SER A 161 3.49 -11.24 -4.32
CA SER A 161 2.31 -10.94 -3.54
C SER A 161 2.41 -11.49 -2.12
N GLU A 162 2.76 -12.77 -2.00
CA GLU A 162 2.95 -13.46 -0.72
C GLU A 162 4.04 -12.78 0.13
N GLU A 163 5.19 -12.50 -0.47
CA GLU A 163 6.32 -11.84 0.20
C GLU A 163 5.93 -10.47 0.77
N ASN A 164 5.20 -9.67 -0.01
CA ASN A 164 4.77 -8.34 0.39
C ASN A 164 3.75 -8.38 1.54
N TRP A 165 2.74 -9.26 1.49
CA TRP A 165 1.80 -9.38 2.61
C TRP A 165 2.43 -10.00 3.86
N LYS A 166 3.34 -10.97 3.72
CA LYS A 166 4.14 -11.48 4.86
C LYS A 166 4.96 -10.36 5.50
N LYS A 167 5.53 -9.46 4.70
CA LYS A 167 6.24 -8.29 5.22
C LYS A 167 5.32 -7.29 5.92
N THR A 168 4.12 -7.04 5.38
CA THR A 168 3.08 -6.24 6.04
C THR A 168 2.74 -6.81 7.42
N ILE A 169 2.50 -8.12 7.52
CA ILE A 169 2.22 -8.81 8.79
C ILE A 169 3.39 -8.67 9.77
N ALA A 170 4.63 -8.86 9.29
CA ALA A 170 5.82 -8.76 10.13
C ALA A 170 6.03 -7.34 10.70
N LEU A 171 5.71 -6.30 9.92
CA LEU A 171 5.84 -4.91 10.35
C LEU A 171 4.67 -4.45 11.23
N LYS A 172 3.46 -4.92 10.96
CA LYS A 172 2.26 -4.58 11.73
C LYS A 172 1.38 -5.83 11.95
N PRO A 173 1.65 -6.63 12.99
CA PRO A 173 0.95 -7.89 13.23
C PRO A 173 -0.52 -7.75 13.62
N ASP A 174 -0.98 -6.58 14.06
CA ASP A 174 -2.38 -6.30 14.38
C ASP A 174 -3.18 -5.78 13.16
N TYR A 175 -2.55 -5.70 11.98
CA TYR A 175 -3.20 -5.22 10.77
C TYR A 175 -3.80 -6.36 9.95
N ALA A 176 -5.14 -6.47 10.01
CA ALA A 176 -5.89 -7.57 9.41
C ALA A 176 -5.71 -7.74 7.89
N GLN A 177 -5.43 -6.67 7.16
CA GLN A 177 -5.34 -6.68 5.68
C GLN A 177 -4.24 -7.62 5.16
N GLY A 178 -3.11 -7.74 5.85
CA GLY A 178 -2.06 -8.68 5.45
C GLY A 178 -2.53 -10.14 5.52
N TYR A 179 -3.24 -10.50 6.60
CA TYR A 179 -3.82 -11.83 6.79
C TYR A 179 -4.93 -12.12 5.78
N ARG A 180 -5.79 -11.14 5.53
CA ARG A 180 -6.82 -11.21 4.48
C ARG A 180 -6.19 -11.45 3.11
N GLY A 181 -5.13 -10.72 2.77
CA GLY A 181 -4.41 -10.89 1.50
C GLY A 181 -3.89 -12.32 1.33
N LEU A 182 -3.24 -12.88 2.36
CA LEU A 182 -2.76 -14.27 2.33
C LEU A 182 -3.90 -15.29 2.26
N TYR A 183 -5.01 -15.07 2.99
CA TYR A 183 -6.21 -15.91 2.89
C TYR A 183 -6.75 -15.96 1.46
N GLU A 184 -6.94 -14.80 0.81
CA GLU A 184 -7.43 -14.73 -0.56
C GLU A 184 -6.42 -15.35 -1.54
N LEU A 185 -5.12 -15.12 -1.33
CA LEU A 185 -4.05 -15.71 -2.14
C LEU A 185 -4.09 -17.23 -2.09
N TYR A 186 -4.11 -17.82 -0.90
CA TYR A 186 -4.04 -19.27 -0.72
C TYR A 186 -5.36 -19.97 -1.06
N SER A 187 -6.49 -19.28 -0.92
CA SER A 187 -7.80 -19.81 -1.30
C SER A 187 -7.97 -19.90 -2.81
N TYR A 188 -7.47 -18.90 -3.56
CA TYR A 188 -7.84 -18.74 -4.97
C TYR A 188 -6.69 -18.90 -5.96
N SER A 189 -5.45 -18.54 -5.57
CA SER A 189 -4.33 -18.41 -6.50
C SER A 189 -3.15 -19.34 -6.20
N MET A 190 -2.94 -19.70 -4.93
CA MET A 190 -1.91 -20.62 -4.44
C MET A 190 -2.54 -21.74 -3.62
N LYS A 191 -3.40 -22.54 -4.27
CA LYS A 191 -4.22 -23.56 -3.60
C LYS A 191 -3.41 -24.66 -2.95
N GLU A 192 -2.17 -24.88 -3.39
CA GLU A 192 -1.22 -25.77 -2.75
C GLU A 192 -0.88 -25.35 -1.31
N LYS A 193 -1.07 -24.07 -0.98
CA LYS A 193 -0.88 -23.51 0.37
C LYS A 193 -2.17 -23.39 1.19
N ALA A 194 -3.30 -23.89 0.68
CA ALA A 194 -4.58 -23.75 1.37
C ALA A 194 -4.54 -24.31 2.80
N SER A 195 -3.74 -25.35 3.06
CA SER A 195 -3.57 -25.93 4.40
C SER A 195 -2.95 -24.99 5.44
N GLU A 196 -2.27 -23.92 5.02
CA GLU A 196 -1.67 -22.89 5.89
C GLU A 196 -2.71 -21.84 6.37
N ILE A 197 -3.89 -21.78 5.74
CA ILE A 197 -4.92 -20.75 6.03
C ILE A 197 -5.32 -20.70 7.50
N PRO A 198 -5.66 -21.82 8.18
CA PRO A 198 -6.08 -21.77 9.58
C PRO A 198 -5.00 -21.19 10.48
N GLU A 199 -3.73 -21.53 10.24
CA GLU A 199 -2.62 -21.01 11.04
C GLU A 199 -2.49 -19.51 10.87
N ILE A 200 -2.49 -19.02 9.62
CA ILE A 200 -2.36 -17.59 9.32
C ILE A 200 -3.51 -16.78 9.93
N LEU A 201 -4.75 -17.23 9.77
CA LEU A 201 -5.90 -16.52 10.32
C LEU A 201 -5.89 -16.53 11.85
N ASN A 202 -5.53 -17.66 12.49
CA ASN A 202 -5.40 -17.73 13.93
C ASN A 202 -4.29 -16.81 14.47
N GLN A 203 -3.16 -16.68 13.75
CA GLN A 203 -2.12 -15.71 14.11
C GLN A 203 -2.68 -14.27 14.09
N GLY A 204 -3.44 -13.90 13.05
CA GLY A 204 -4.06 -12.57 12.97
C GLY A 204 -5.12 -12.34 14.05
N ILE A 205 -5.98 -13.32 14.32
CA ILE A 205 -6.98 -13.26 15.40
C ILE A 205 -6.31 -13.10 16.77
N ALA A 206 -5.17 -13.75 17.00
CA ALA A 206 -4.44 -13.62 18.26
C ALA A 206 -3.84 -12.21 18.45
N LYS A 207 -3.49 -11.51 17.36
CA LYS A 207 -2.94 -10.15 17.39
C LYS A 207 -4.01 -9.06 17.38
N SER A 208 -5.14 -9.31 16.74
CA SER A 208 -6.31 -8.42 16.69
C SER A 208 -7.59 -9.24 16.93
N PRO A 209 -7.92 -9.57 18.19
CA PRO A 209 -9.11 -10.34 18.53
C PRO A 209 -10.43 -9.68 18.13
N GLU A 210 -10.43 -8.37 17.93
CA GLU A 210 -11.54 -7.56 17.45
C GLU A 210 -11.75 -7.63 15.93
N ALA A 211 -10.80 -8.16 15.16
CA ALA A 211 -10.94 -8.36 13.72
C ALA A 211 -11.92 -9.50 13.41
N ILE A 212 -13.22 -9.19 13.46
CA ILE A 212 -14.33 -10.13 13.19
C ILE A 212 -14.17 -10.76 11.80
N GLU A 213 -13.69 -9.98 10.82
CA GLU A 213 -13.43 -10.45 9.46
C GLU A 213 -12.52 -11.69 9.39
N LEU A 214 -11.46 -11.76 10.20
CA LEU A 214 -10.55 -12.91 10.19
C LEU A 214 -11.22 -14.17 10.75
N LYS A 215 -12.10 -14.01 11.76
CA LYS A 215 -12.90 -15.11 12.32
C LYS A 215 -13.92 -15.63 11.30
N VAL A 216 -14.54 -14.72 10.54
CA VAL A 216 -15.47 -15.08 9.47
C VAL A 216 -14.75 -15.86 8.37
N MET A 217 -13.59 -15.39 7.91
CA MET A 217 -12.78 -16.09 6.91
C MET A 217 -12.37 -17.51 7.36
N LEU A 218 -12.01 -17.67 8.64
CA LEU A 218 -11.66 -18.98 9.20
C LEU A 218 -12.86 -19.94 9.16
N ALA A 219 -14.03 -19.47 9.61
CA ALA A 219 -15.25 -20.27 9.58
C ALA A 219 -15.69 -20.62 8.14
N GLU A 220 -15.52 -19.69 7.19
CA GLU A 220 -15.79 -19.93 5.76
C GLU A 220 -14.88 -21.02 5.19
N TYR A 221 -13.58 -20.95 5.49
CA TYR A 221 -12.60 -21.94 5.08
C TYR A 221 -12.93 -23.32 5.66
N GLU A 222 -13.16 -23.42 6.98
CA GLU A 222 -13.51 -24.69 7.64
C GLU A 222 -14.78 -25.31 7.07
N LYS A 223 -15.81 -24.50 6.84
CA LYS A 223 -17.06 -24.96 6.21
C LYS A 223 -16.83 -25.48 4.78
N SER A 224 -15.84 -24.95 4.07
CA SER A 224 -15.52 -25.41 2.71
C SER A 224 -14.92 -26.82 2.67
N LEU A 225 -14.31 -27.29 3.77
CA LEU A 225 -13.70 -28.62 3.86
C LEU A 225 -14.69 -29.77 4.10
N VAL A 226 -15.91 -29.45 4.54
CA VAL A 226 -16.94 -30.44 4.94
C VAL A 226 -17.95 -30.71 3.80
N LYS A 227 -17.72 -30.15 2.61
CA LYS A 227 -18.57 -30.34 1.41
C LYS A 227 -17.95 -31.31 0.43
#